data_AF-A0ABD7BYI7-F1
#
_entry.id   AF-A0ABD7BYI7-F1
#
_cell.length_a   1.000
_cell.length_b   1.000
_cell.length_c   1.000
_cell.angle_alpha   90.00
_cell.angle_beta   90.00
_cell.angle_gamma   90.00
#
_symmetry.space_group_name_H-M   'P 1'
#
loop_
_entity.id
_entity.type
_entity.pdbx_description
1 polymer ?
#
loop_
_entity_poly.entity_id
_entity_poly.type
_entity_poly.pdbx_seq_one_letter_code
_entity_poly.pdbx_strand_id
1 'polypeptide(L)'
;MYEVKAALHHSRGLTSIASDALHSLRRALQSVSIIKRWHPADLLIFSNLRCMHGRGEIQGQRWLQRCYGSYVFPSGTVFQLSQPLLFQGDE
;
A
#
# COMPACT_ATOMS: atom_id res chain seq x y z
N MET A 1 -15.91 6.62 -3.23
CA MET A 1 -14.44 6.48 -3.09
C MET A 1 -14.12 4.99 -3.20
N TYR A 2 -13.24 4.56 -4.10
CA TYR A 2 -12.94 3.14 -4.26
C TYR A 2 -11.84 2.73 -3.27
N GLU A 3 -12.14 1.73 -2.43
CA GLU A 3 -11.18 1.09 -1.55
C GLU A 3 -10.75 -0.26 -2.13
N VAL A 4 -9.48 -0.58 -1.95
CA VAL A 4 -8.89 -1.84 -2.40
C VAL A 4 -8.28 -2.54 -1.19
N LYS A 5 -9.04 -3.46 -0.58
CA LYS A 5 -8.62 -4.27 0.56
C LYS A 5 -8.67 -5.75 0.21
N ALA A 6 -7.51 -6.34 -0.07
CA ALA A 6 -7.40 -7.77 -0.30
C ALA A 6 -6.01 -8.29 0.04
N ALA A 7 -5.94 -9.37 0.84
CA ALA A 7 -4.71 -10.10 1.09
C ALA A 7 -4.58 -11.24 0.06
N LEU A 8 -4.19 -10.91 -1.17
CA LEU A 8 -4.26 -11.83 -2.33
C LEU A 8 -3.46 -13.14 -2.18
N HIS A 9 -2.52 -13.21 -1.24
CA HIS A 9 -1.76 -14.43 -0.93
C HIS A 9 -2.49 -15.39 0.01
N HIS A 10 -3.50 -14.91 0.76
CA HIS A 10 -4.33 -15.71 1.66
C HIS A 10 -5.79 -15.83 1.19
N SER A 11 -6.27 -14.88 0.38
CA SER A 11 -7.64 -14.92 -0.15
C SER A 11 -7.80 -16.07 -1.16
N ARG A 12 -8.91 -16.80 -1.03
CA ARG A 12 -9.34 -17.86 -1.95
C ARG A 12 -10.79 -17.61 -2.35
N GLY A 13 -11.11 -17.80 -3.63
CA GLY A 13 -12.50 -17.72 -4.10
C GLY A 13 -13.27 -18.94 -3.62
N LEU A 14 -14.43 -18.73 -2.98
CA LEU A 14 -15.31 -19.81 -2.54
C LEU A 14 -16.16 -20.39 -3.69
N THR A 15 -16.25 -19.66 -4.79
CA THR A 15 -16.95 -20.03 -6.02
C THR A 15 -16.01 -19.91 -7.22
N SER A 16 -16.37 -20.53 -8.35
CA SER A 16 -15.66 -20.36 -9.61
C SER A 16 -15.57 -18.87 -10.00
N ILE A 17 -16.69 -18.16 -9.94
CA ILE A 17 -16.78 -16.72 -10.23
C ILE A 17 -15.81 -15.91 -9.35
N ALA A 18 -15.78 -16.19 -8.04
CA ALA A 18 -14.89 -15.49 -7.12
C ALA A 18 -13.40 -15.82 -7.39
N SER A 19 -13.10 -17.06 -7.77
CA SER A 19 -11.75 -17.47 -8.14
C SER A 19 -11.27 -16.76 -9.41
N ASP A 20 -12.13 -16.70 -10.43
CA ASP A 20 -11.85 -16.03 -11.71
C ASP A 20 -11.69 -14.52 -11.54
N ALA A 21 -12.52 -13.90 -10.70
CA ALA A 21 -12.40 -12.50 -10.32
C ALA A 21 -11.07 -12.22 -9.61
N LEU A 22 -10.68 -13.08 -8.66
CA LEU A 22 -9.40 -12.95 -7.95
C LEU A 22 -8.21 -13.12 -8.89
N HIS A 23 -8.29 -14.05 -9.85
CA HIS A 23 -7.27 -14.25 -10.87
C HIS A 23 -7.16 -13.03 -11.79
N SER A 24 -8.29 -12.50 -12.26
CA SER A 24 -8.34 -11.29 -13.10
C SER A 24 -7.78 -10.07 -12.39
N LEU A 25 -8.12 -9.89 -11.11
CA LEU A 25 -7.57 -8.83 -10.26
C LEU A 25 -6.04 -8.94 -10.13
N ARG A 26 -5.50 -10.14 -9.85
CA ARG A 26 -4.05 -10.36 -9.78
C ARG A 26 -3.35 -9.96 -11.09
N ARG A 27 -3.89 -10.36 -12.24
CA ARG A 27 -3.35 -10.00 -13.56
C ARG A 27 -3.39 -8.49 -13.80
N ALA A 28 -4.52 -7.85 -13.50
CA ALA A 28 -4.65 -6.40 -13.66
C ALA A 28 -3.62 -5.64 -12.81
N LEU A 29 -3.42 -6.04 -11.55
CA LEU A 29 -2.44 -5.40 -10.67
C LEU A 29 -1.01 -5.55 -11.16
N GLN A 30 -0.65 -6.73 -11.68
CA GLN A 30 0.68 -6.95 -12.25
C GLN A 30 0.96 -5.96 -13.39
N SER A 31 -0.04 -5.70 -14.25
CA SER A 31 0.10 -4.79 -15.39
C SER A 31 0.27 -3.32 -15.01
N VAL A 32 -0.20 -2.92 -13.83
CA VAL A 32 -0.11 -1.53 -13.33
C VAL A 32 0.89 -1.37 -12.19
N SER A 33 1.62 -2.43 -11.84
CA SER A 33 2.53 -2.41 -10.70
C SER A 33 3.77 -1.55 -10.96
N ILE A 34 4.13 -0.74 -9.96
CA ILE A 34 5.38 0.03 -9.96
C ILE A 34 6.39 -0.73 -9.12
N ILE A 35 7.55 -1.05 -9.71
CA ILE A 35 8.65 -1.74 -9.03
C ILE A 35 9.74 -0.70 -8.71
N LYS A 36 10.08 -0.57 -7.42
CA LYS A 36 11.13 0.35 -6.95
C LYS A 36 12.16 -0.40 -6.10
N ARG A 37 13.44 -0.09 -6.34
CA ARG A 37 14.54 -0.47 -5.45
C ARG A 37 14.79 0.69 -4.48
N TRP A 38 14.88 0.36 -3.19
CA TRP A 38 15.07 1.33 -2.12
C TRP A 38 16.55 1.54 -1.82
N HIS A 39 16.93 2.80 -1.68
CA HIS A 39 18.22 3.21 -1.14
C HIS A 39 18.02 3.76 0.28
N PRO A 40 19.08 3.83 1.09
CA PRO A 40 19.03 4.55 2.36
C PRO A 40 18.45 5.96 2.17
N ALA A 41 17.58 6.36 3.10
CA ALA A 41 16.82 7.62 3.08
C ALA A 41 15.70 7.75 2.03
N ASP A 42 15.43 6.74 1.19
CA ASP A 42 14.20 6.74 0.39
C ASP A 42 12.97 6.64 1.32
N LEU A 43 11.95 7.46 1.05
CA LEU A 43 10.68 7.46 1.76
C LEU A 43 9.52 7.13 0.80
N LEU A 44 8.67 6.19 1.20
CA LEU A 44 7.42 5.89 0.52
C LEU A 44 6.24 6.18 1.44
N ILE A 45 5.36 7.05 0.98
CA ILE A 45 4.06 7.31 1.59
C ILE A 45 3.01 6.87 0.58
N PHE A 46 2.07 6.03 1.01
CA PHE A 46 0.96 5.57 0.18
C PHE A 46 -0.30 5.40 1.03
N SER A 47 -1.46 5.48 0.38
CA SER A 47 -2.73 5.19 1.03
C SER A 47 -2.99 3.68 1.01
N ASN A 48 -3.05 3.06 2.18
CA ASN A 48 -3.38 1.64 2.30
C ASN A 48 -4.81 1.30 1.81
N LEU A 49 -5.69 2.30 1.70
CA LEU A 49 -7.04 2.11 1.17
C LEU A 49 -7.07 2.12 -0.37
N ARG A 50 -6.09 2.73 -1.03
CA ARG A 50 -6.09 2.93 -2.48
C ARG A 50 -4.98 2.16 -3.21
N CYS A 51 -3.94 1.75 -2.49
CA CYS A 51 -2.79 1.08 -3.08
C CYS A 51 -2.62 -0.32 -2.49
N MET A 52 -2.60 -1.32 -3.37
CA MET A 52 -2.01 -2.61 -3.02
C MET A 52 -0.49 -2.52 -3.08
N HIS A 53 0.16 -3.16 -2.13
CA HIS A 53 1.62 -3.22 -2.08
C HIS A 53 2.06 -4.65 -1.78
N GLY A 54 3.25 -4.97 -2.26
CA GLY A 54 3.87 -6.26 -2.09
C GLY A 54 5.38 -6.12 -2.10
N ARG A 55 6.07 -7.24 -2.15
CA ARG A 55 7.52 -7.28 -2.14
C ARG A 55 8.00 -8.41 -3.05
N GLY A 56 9.01 -8.12 -3.88
CA GLY A 56 9.75 -9.15 -4.59
C GLY A 56 10.68 -9.96 -3.68
N GLU A 57 11.47 -10.83 -4.29
CA GLU A 57 12.52 -11.55 -3.58
C GLU A 57 13.54 -10.56 -2.97
N ILE A 58 14.03 -10.85 -1.76
CA ILE A 58 15.13 -10.08 -1.15
C ILE A 58 16.43 -10.82 -1.45
N GLN A 59 17.36 -10.15 -2.10
CA GLN A 59 18.73 -10.59 -2.23
C GLN A 59 19.59 -9.80 -1.24
N GLY A 60 20.08 -10.46 -0.19
CA GLY A 60 20.98 -9.86 0.82
C GLY A 60 20.31 -9.06 1.93
N GLN A 61 21.08 -8.08 2.44
CA GLN A 61 20.78 -7.11 3.52
C GLN A 61 19.67 -6.10 3.20
N ARG A 62 18.53 -6.08 3.91
CA ARG A 62 17.56 -5.00 3.77
C ARG A 62 16.90 -4.60 5.08
N TRP A 63 17.11 -3.34 5.50
CA TRP A 63 16.47 -2.75 6.66
C TRP A 63 15.56 -1.60 6.23
N LEU A 64 14.26 -1.74 6.50
CA LEU A 64 13.26 -0.69 6.31
C LEU A 64 12.55 -0.44 7.64
N GLN A 65 12.21 0.82 7.93
CA GLN A 65 11.33 1.19 9.03
C GLN A 65 9.95 1.53 8.47
N ARG A 66 8.89 1.11 9.18
CA ARG A 66 7.50 1.35 8.78
C ARG A 66 6.74 1.96 9.94
N CYS A 67 6.05 3.06 9.66
CA CYS A 67 5.10 3.71 10.55
C CYS A 67 3.71 3.64 9.94
N TYR A 68 2.67 3.57 10.76
CA TYR A 68 1.29 3.60 10.32
C TYR A 68 0.63 4.89 10.80
N GLY A 69 -0.02 5.59 9.89
CA GLY A 69 -0.97 6.64 10.22
C GLY A 69 -2.39 6.09 10.21
N SER A 70 -3.22 6.54 11.14
CA SER A 70 -4.66 6.28 11.17
C SER A 70 -5.48 7.41 10.54
N TYR A 71 -4.85 8.54 10.24
CA TYR A 71 -5.53 9.75 9.81
C TYR A 71 -5.90 9.74 8.32
N VAL A 72 -7.09 10.24 7.99
CA VAL A 72 -7.56 10.43 6.62
C VAL A 72 -7.27 11.86 6.21
N PHE A 73 -6.38 12.04 5.24
CA PHE A 73 -6.09 13.37 4.71
C PHE A 73 -7.04 13.73 3.57
N PRO A 74 -7.60 14.96 3.55
CA PRO A 74 -8.32 15.47 2.40
C PRO A 74 -7.48 15.41 1.11
N SER A 75 -8.16 15.35 -0.03
CA SER A 75 -7.47 15.41 -1.32
C SER A 75 -6.78 16.76 -1.47
N GLY A 76 -5.50 16.77 -1.85
CA GLY A 76 -4.71 17.99 -2.02
C GLY A 76 -4.01 18.49 -0.76
N THR A 77 -4.02 17.75 0.35
CA THR A 77 -3.22 18.13 1.53
C THR A 77 -1.72 18.12 1.20
N VAL A 78 -1.06 19.24 1.51
CA VAL A 78 0.40 19.40 1.41
C VAL A 78 1.00 19.25 2.80
N PHE A 79 2.01 18.38 2.94
CA PHE A 79 2.75 18.18 4.18
C PHE A 79 4.15 18.73 4.07
N GLN A 80 4.57 19.46 5.09
CA GLN A 80 5.97 19.84 5.27
C GLN A 80 6.63 18.80 6.19
N LEU A 81 7.34 17.85 5.58
CA LEU A 81 7.98 16.73 6.28
C LEU A 81 9.08 17.17 7.28
N SER A 82 9.51 18.43 7.22
CA SER A 82 10.50 19.01 8.14
C SER A 82 9.91 19.50 9.46
N GLN A 83 8.59 19.44 9.65
CA GLN A 83 7.93 19.87 10.88
C GLN A 83 7.15 18.71 11.51
N PRO A 84 7.05 18.63 12.85
CA PRO A 84 6.19 17.66 13.49
C PRO A 84 4.75 17.84 13.03
N LEU A 85 4.11 16.76 12.56
CA LEU A 85 2.67 16.77 12.35
C LEU A 85 2.01 16.82 13.72
N LEU A 86 1.54 18.00 14.12
CA LEU A 86 0.66 18.17 15.27
C LEU A 86 -0.70 17.61 14.87
N PHE A 87 -0.91 16.32 15.13
CA PHE A 87 -2.25 15.75 15.11
C PHE A 87 -2.98 16.36 16.30
N GLN A 88 -3.90 17.29 16.04
CA GLN A 88 -4.91 17.64 17.03
C GLN A 88 -5.71 16.35 17.26
N GLY A 89 -5.50 15.73 18.42
CA GLY A 89 -6.23 14.54 18.81
C GLY A 89 -7.72 14.85 18.80
N ASP A 90 -8.50 13.96 18.21
CA ASP A 90 -9.92 13.86 18.49
C ASP A 90 -10.05 13.47 19.98
N GLU A 91 -10.78 14.28 20.75
CA GLU A 91 -11.28 13.93 22.08
C GLU A 91 -12.17 12.68 22.05
#